data_AF-A0A2K4YAH2-F1
#
_entry.id   AF-A0A2K4YAH2-F1
#
_cell.length_a   1.000
_cell.length_b   1.000
_cell.length_c   1.000
_cell.angle_alpha   90.00
_cell.angle_beta   90.00
_cell.angle_gamma   90.00
#
_symmetry.space_group_name_H-M   'P 1'
#
loop_
_entity.id
_entity.type
_entity.pdbx_description
1 polymer ?
#
loop_
_entity_poly.entity_id
_entity_poly.type
_entity_poly.pdbx_seq_one_letter_code
_entity_poly.pdbx_strand_id
1 'polypeptide(L)'
;MTMVYPGVGPQAESVPWPAEQAFRAGARAEQAFLRARAAQRSAAISLDHSAASQDRTAKAFEDVAERQRCDRQRDRYLAYAARHRAFAQEDREMACRLRQTATT
;
A
#
# COMPACT_ATOMS: atom_id res chain seq x y z
N MET A 1 41.34 -40.35 -44.57
CA MET A 1 41.85 -40.86 -43.28
C MET A 1 41.40 -39.89 -42.21
N THR A 2 40.34 -40.26 -41.49
CA THR A 2 39.62 -39.45 -40.52
C THR A 2 40.38 -39.49 -39.20
N MET A 3 40.80 -38.34 -38.66
CA MET A 3 41.16 -38.23 -37.24
C MET A 3 39.97 -37.66 -36.49
N VAL A 4 39.23 -38.55 -35.85
CA VAL A 4 38.29 -38.23 -34.78
C VAL A 4 39.11 -38.02 -33.52
N TYR A 5 39.03 -36.84 -32.91
CA TYR A 5 39.37 -36.68 -31.50
C TYR A 5 38.06 -36.53 -30.70
N PRO A 6 37.85 -37.38 -29.67
CA PRO A 6 36.69 -37.34 -28.80
C PRO A 6 36.90 -36.27 -27.72
N GLY A 7 35.89 -35.45 -27.49
CA GLY A 7 35.97 -34.38 -26.51
C GLY A 7 34.59 -33.84 -26.22
N VAL A 8 33.79 -34.65 -25.55
CA VAL A 8 32.47 -34.32 -25.02
C VAL A 8 32.64 -33.20 -23.99
N GLY A 9 32.60 -31.94 -24.44
CA GLY A 9 32.33 -30.80 -23.57
C GLY A 9 30.86 -30.86 -23.13
N PRO A 10 30.53 -30.52 -21.87
CA PRO A 10 29.22 -30.78 -21.31
C PRO A 10 28.19 -30.12 -22.23
N GLN A 11 27.25 -30.91 -22.75
CA GLN A 11 26.01 -30.33 -23.23
C GLN A 11 25.45 -29.61 -22.01
N ALA A 12 25.61 -28.29 -21.98
CA ALA A 12 24.79 -27.44 -21.16
C ALA A 12 23.38 -27.81 -21.57
N GLU A 13 22.72 -28.61 -20.74
CA GLU A 13 21.32 -28.99 -20.93
C GLU A 13 20.58 -27.66 -21.09
N SER A 14 20.29 -27.30 -22.34
CA SER A 14 19.61 -26.06 -22.63
C SER A 14 18.23 -26.26 -22.05
N VAL A 15 17.98 -25.61 -20.91
CA VAL A 15 16.64 -25.56 -20.33
C VAL A 15 15.71 -25.24 -21.48
N PRO A 16 14.73 -26.10 -21.81
CA PRO A 16 13.90 -25.88 -22.97
C PRO A 16 13.37 -24.46 -22.90
N TRP A 17 13.52 -23.67 -23.97
CA TRP A 17 13.13 -22.26 -24.01
C TRP A 17 11.77 -21.92 -23.36
N PRO A 18 10.74 -22.80 -23.40
CA PRO A 18 9.51 -22.63 -22.63
C PRO A 18 9.66 -22.69 -21.10
N ALA A 19 10.52 -23.57 -20.57
CA ALA A 19 10.78 -23.74 -19.14
C ALA A 19 11.56 -22.56 -18.55
N GLU A 20 12.56 -22.03 -19.27
CA GLU A 20 13.28 -20.83 -18.82
C GLU A 20 12.37 -19.60 -18.79
N GLN A 21 11.48 -19.46 -19.78
CA GLN A 21 10.47 -18.39 -19.78
C GLN A 21 9.47 -18.55 -18.64
N ALA A 22 8.99 -19.77 -18.36
CA ALA A 22 8.10 -20.03 -17.24
C ALA A 22 8.75 -19.68 -15.90
N PHE A 23 10.02 -20.06 -15.71
CA PHE A 23 10.79 -19.69 -14.51
C PHE A 23 10.94 -18.18 -14.35
N ARG A 24 11.34 -17.47 -15.41
CA ARG A 24 11.46 -16.00 -15.39
C ARG A 24 10.11 -15.33 -15.15
N ALA A 25 9.03 -15.85 -15.70
CA ALA A 25 7.68 -15.34 -15.47
C ALA A 25 7.25 -15.52 -14.00
N GLY A 26 7.54 -16.69 -13.41
CA GLY A 26 7.31 -16.96 -11.98
C GLY A 26 8.07 -15.99 -11.07
N ALA A 27 9.37 -15.80 -11.33
CA ALA A 27 10.21 -14.88 -10.56
C ALA A 27 9.70 -13.42 -10.64
N ARG A 28 9.24 -12.97 -11.81
CA ARG A 28 8.63 -11.64 -11.97
C ARG A 28 7.31 -11.53 -11.23
N ALA A 29 6.47 -12.57 -11.27
CA ALA A 29 5.21 -12.59 -10.55
C ALA A 29 5.44 -12.47 -9.04
N GLU A 30 6.35 -13.28 -8.48
CA GLU A 30 6.73 -13.21 -7.08
C GLU A 30 7.25 -11.82 -6.68
N GLN A 31 8.15 -11.24 -7.48
CA GLN A 31 8.65 -9.89 -7.24
C GLN A 31 7.53 -8.84 -7.27
N ALA A 32 6.57 -8.96 -8.20
CA ALA A 32 5.41 -8.08 -8.27
C ALA A 32 4.52 -8.21 -7.03
N PHE A 33 4.27 -9.44 -6.54
CA PHE A 33 3.53 -9.69 -5.30
C PHE A 33 4.20 -9.03 -4.09
N LEU A 34 5.52 -9.20 -3.93
CA LEU A 34 6.27 -8.58 -2.83
C LEU A 34 6.21 -7.05 -2.88
N ARG A 35 6.36 -6.46 -4.07
CA ARG A 35 6.23 -5.01 -4.27
C ARG A 35 4.83 -4.50 -3.97
N ALA A 36 3.79 -5.22 -4.40
CA ALA A 36 2.41 -4.86 -4.11
C ALA A 36 2.14 -4.86 -2.59
N ARG A 37 2.59 -5.89 -1.87
CA ARG A 37 2.48 -5.94 -0.40
C ARG A 37 3.23 -4.79 0.28
N ALA A 38 4.45 -4.47 -0.17
CA ALA A 38 5.20 -3.34 0.36
C ALA A 38 4.47 -2.00 0.11
N ALA A 39 3.91 -1.81 -1.08
CA ALA A 39 3.12 -0.63 -1.43
C ALA A 39 1.86 -0.51 -0.57
N GLN A 40 1.13 -1.61 -0.36
CA GLN A 40 -0.05 -1.65 0.52
C GLN A 40 0.28 -1.28 1.97
N ARG A 41 1.40 -1.78 2.50
CA ARG A 41 1.87 -1.41 3.85
C ARG A 41 2.22 0.07 3.94
N SER A 42 2.93 0.60 2.94
CA SER A 42 3.27 2.01 2.87
C SER A 42 2.01 2.90 2.81
N ALA A 43 1.04 2.52 1.97
CA ALA A 43 -0.25 3.21 1.86
C ALA A 43 -1.02 3.18 3.19
N ALA A 44 -1.03 2.06 3.91
CA ALA A 44 -1.66 1.98 5.23
C ALA A 44 -1.03 2.96 6.25
N ILE A 45 0.30 3.08 6.28
CA ILE A 45 1.00 4.05 7.14
C ILE A 45 0.64 5.49 6.74
N SER A 46 0.58 5.78 5.44
CA SER A 46 0.19 7.10 4.97
C SER A 46 -1.23 7.47 5.37
N LEU A 47 -2.14 6.50 5.39
CA LEU A 47 -3.52 6.71 5.86
C LEU A 47 -3.57 6.92 7.38
N ASP A 48 -2.73 6.27 8.19
CA ASP A 48 -2.65 6.58 9.62
C ASP A 48 -2.23 8.03 9.86
N HIS A 49 -1.24 8.52 9.11
CA HIS A 49 -0.81 9.91 9.18
C HIS A 49 -1.91 10.87 8.72
N SER A 50 -2.64 10.50 7.66
CA SER A 50 -3.81 11.25 7.21
C SER A 50 -4.86 11.33 8.30
N ALA A 51 -5.27 10.20 8.89
CA ALA A 51 -6.25 10.14 9.96
C ALA A 51 -5.86 11.02 11.17
N ALA A 52 -4.62 10.95 11.62
CA ALA A 52 -4.12 11.80 12.71
C ALA A 52 -4.14 13.30 12.34
N SER A 53 -3.89 13.64 11.07
CA SER A 53 -4.02 15.01 10.58
C SER A 53 -5.48 15.48 10.57
N GLN A 54 -6.39 14.63 10.13
CA GLN A 54 -7.83 14.89 10.16
C GLN A 54 -8.33 15.10 11.60
N ASP A 55 -7.91 14.27 12.56
CA ASP A 55 -8.25 14.45 13.98
C ASP A 55 -7.77 15.79 14.54
N ARG A 56 -6.52 16.19 14.23
CA ARG A 56 -5.98 17.50 14.66
C ARG A 56 -6.78 18.65 14.07
N THR A 57 -7.20 18.51 12.81
CA THR A 57 -8.03 19.52 12.13
C THR A 57 -9.42 19.58 12.74
N ALA A 58 -10.03 18.44 13.05
CA ALA A 58 -11.30 18.38 13.77
C ALA A 58 -11.20 19.07 15.12
N LYS A 59 -10.15 18.78 15.90
CA LYS A 59 -9.91 19.39 17.20
C LYS A 59 -9.74 20.91 17.10
N ALA A 60 -9.01 21.40 16.09
CA ALA A 60 -8.87 22.83 15.86
C ALA A 60 -10.22 23.52 15.58
N PHE A 61 -11.13 22.86 14.85
CA PHE A 61 -12.48 23.40 14.65
C PHE A 61 -13.32 23.38 15.92
N GLU A 62 -13.20 22.35 16.76
CA GLU A 62 -13.86 22.31 18.07
C GLU A 62 -13.36 23.43 18.98
N ASP A 63 -12.05 23.64 19.05
CA ASP A 63 -11.44 24.70 19.85
C ASP A 63 -11.89 26.10 19.37
N VAL A 64 -12.11 26.26 18.06
CA VAL A 64 -12.71 27.49 17.50
C VAL A 64 -14.18 27.59 17.87
N ALA A 65 -14.94 26.50 17.81
CA ALA A 65 -16.36 26.45 18.17
C ALA A 65 -16.58 26.85 19.63
N GLU A 66 -15.75 26.36 20.55
CA GLU A 66 -15.78 26.69 21.99
C GLU A 66 -15.63 28.19 22.27
N ARG A 67 -14.95 28.93 21.37
CA ARG A 67 -14.72 30.37 21.51
C ARG A 67 -15.83 31.22 20.89
N GLN A 68 -16.77 30.61 20.15
CA GLN A 68 -17.83 31.35 19.48
C GLN A 68 -18.94 31.76 20.44
N ARG A 69 -19.38 33.01 20.32
CA ARG A 69 -20.54 33.54 21.07
C ARG A 69 -21.87 33.35 20.35
N CYS A 70 -21.83 33.05 19.05
CA CYS A 70 -23.02 32.85 18.22
C CYS A 70 -23.21 31.35 17.95
N ASP A 71 -24.35 30.80 18.37
CA ASP A 71 -24.66 29.37 18.22
C ASP A 71 -24.58 28.91 16.77
N ARG A 72 -25.07 29.71 15.82
CA ARG A 72 -24.98 29.39 14.39
C ARG A 72 -23.54 29.23 13.91
N GLN A 73 -22.61 30.03 14.41
CA GLN A 73 -21.20 29.91 14.05
C GLN A 73 -20.56 28.71 14.74
N ARG A 74 -20.88 28.49 16.02
CA ARG A 74 -20.46 27.30 16.77
C ARG A 74 -20.85 26.01 16.06
N ASP A 75 -22.13 25.88 15.71
CA ASP A 75 -22.67 24.68 15.05
C ASP A 75 -22.02 24.43 13.68
N ARG A 76 -21.70 25.49 12.94
CA ARG A 76 -20.97 25.38 11.67
C ARG A 76 -19.57 24.79 11.87
N TYR A 77 -18.84 25.24 12.90
CA TYR A 77 -17.52 24.69 13.21
C TYR A 77 -17.59 23.25 13.72
N LEU A 78 -18.58 22.93 14.56
CA LEU A 78 -18.82 21.55 14.99
C LEU A 78 -19.15 20.63 13.81
N ALA A 79 -19.91 21.10 12.81
CA ALA A 79 -20.16 20.34 11.60
C ALA A 79 -18.87 20.09 10.78
N TYR A 80 -17.96 21.07 10.72
CA TYR A 80 -16.64 20.85 10.11
C TYR A 80 -15.81 19.85 10.89
N ALA A 81 -15.76 19.95 12.21
CA ALA A 81 -15.07 18.98 13.06
C ALA A 81 -15.59 17.55 12.85
N ALA A 82 -16.91 17.37 12.83
CA ALA A 82 -17.55 16.08 12.59
C ALA A 82 -17.16 15.49 11.22
N ARG A 83 -17.11 16.31 10.17
CA ARG A 83 -16.67 15.87 8.84
C ARG A 83 -15.23 15.38 8.84
N HIS A 84 -14.32 16.10 9.49
CA HIS A 84 -12.93 15.67 9.59
C HIS A 84 -12.77 14.37 10.41
N ARG A 85 -13.58 14.18 11.47
CA ARG A 85 -13.62 12.90 12.18
C ARG A 85 -14.10 11.74 11.32
N ALA A 86 -15.10 11.96 10.47
CA ALA A 86 -15.56 10.95 9.52
C ALA A 86 -14.43 10.54 8.57
N PHE A 87 -13.70 11.51 8.00
CA PHE A 87 -12.52 11.21 7.17
C PHE A 87 -11.42 10.45 7.93
N ALA A 88 -11.15 10.83 9.19
CA ALA A 88 -10.19 10.11 10.02
C ALA A 88 -10.60 8.64 10.22
N GLN A 89 -11.89 8.37 10.39
CA GLN A 89 -12.42 7.02 10.52
C GLN A 89 -12.28 6.23 9.20
N GLU A 90 -12.68 6.83 8.07
CA GLU A 90 -12.55 6.20 6.74
C GLU A 90 -11.09 5.83 6.43
N ASP A 91 -10.14 6.73 6.76
CA ASP A 91 -8.70 6.51 6.59
C ASP A 91 -8.22 5.31 7.42
N ARG A 92 -8.63 5.22 8.69
CA ARG A 92 -8.28 4.08 9.58
C ARG A 92 -8.87 2.76 9.07
N GLU A 93 -10.11 2.77 8.59
CA GLU A 93 -10.77 1.59 8.02
C GLU A 93 -10.07 1.12 6.74
N MET A 94 -9.65 2.06 5.89
CA MET A 94 -8.88 1.73 4.68
C MET A 94 -7.47 1.23 5.03
N ALA A 95 -6.80 1.83 6.01
CA ALA A 95 -5.51 1.35 6.50
C ALA A 95 -5.61 -0.09 7.03
N CYS A 96 -6.68 -0.40 7.78
CA CYS A 96 -6.94 -1.75 8.27
C CYS A 96 -7.10 -2.75 7.11
N ARG A 97 -7.93 -2.42 6.11
CA ARG A 97 -8.13 -3.26 4.92
C ARG A 97 -6.83 -3.50 4.17
N LEU A 98 -6.00 -2.48 3.96
CA LEU A 98 -4.71 -2.61 3.29
C LEU A 98 -3.74 -3.52 4.05
N ARG A 99 -3.71 -3.46 5.38
CA ARG A 99 -2.90 -4.37 6.21
C ARG A 99 -3.37 -5.81 6.09
N GLN A 100 -4.68 -6.05 6.06
CA GLN A 100 -5.25 -7.38 5.85
C GLN A 100 -4.80 -7.93 4.49
N THR A 101 -4.96 -7.16 3.41
CA THR A 101 -4.54 -7.59 2.05
C THR A 101 -3.03 -7.76 1.89
N ALA A 102 -2.22 -7.04 2.67
CA ALA A 102 -0.76 -7.14 2.62
C ALA A 102 -0.20 -8.33 3.44
N THR A 103 -1.08 -9.08 4.10
CA THR A 103 -0.76 -10.24 4.95
C THR A 103 -1.23 -11.54 4.32
N THR A 104 -2.38 -11.53 3.61
CA THR A 104 -2.83 -12.62 2.75
C THR A 104 -1.93 -12.80 1.53
#